data_AF-A0A645D264-F1
#
_entry.id   AF-A0A645D264-F1
#
_cell.length_a   1.000
_cell.length_b   1.000
_cell.length_c   1.000
_cell.angle_alpha   90.00
_cell.angle_beta   90.00
_cell.angle_gamma   90.00
#
_symmetry.space_group_name_H-M   'P 1'
#
loop_
_entity.id
_entity.type
_entity.pdbx_description
1 polymer ?
#
loop_
_entity_poly.entity_id
_entity_poly.type
_entity_poly.pdbx_seq_one_letter_code
_entity_poly.pdbx_strand_id
1 'polypeptide(L)'
;MAGKSTYMRQTAIIALMAHIGSFVPADYADIPILDRIFTRVGASDDLSQGQSTFMVEMSEVSHILKNATDKSLVILDEIGRGTSTYDGISLAWSIVEYIQGKIKCKTLFATHYHELTDLENEFDDVKNYSIAVKEDSDNIIFLRKIIPQGADKSYGIYVAKLAKLPDEVINRSREILNDLEKNHVYESVSINQEIKSKDNISQINFVDVDIDNKAKELEIELDKIRKDKINLEKQLESIKNEYLKGKEIVEEYNDLKSQYELLNKNYKEIKANNKLLNDENLKLKEDINSAQVVKESAITQISFETIENDSLSDEIANLDILNMTPLDAMNALYMLQKKAKMR
;
A
#
# COMPACT_ATOMS: atom_id res chain seq x y z
N MET A 1 0.75 -18.14 15.28
CA MET A 1 1.58 -18.83 16.30
C MET A 1 1.01 -18.77 17.72
N ALA A 2 0.54 -17.63 18.22
CA ALA A 2 0.03 -17.54 19.60
C ALA A 2 -1.34 -18.21 19.84
N GLY A 3 -2.25 -18.18 18.85
CA GLY A 3 -3.56 -18.84 18.94
C GLY A 3 -4.78 -17.95 18.66
N LYS A 4 -4.62 -16.63 18.40
CA LYS A 4 -5.73 -15.68 18.17
C LYS A 4 -6.68 -16.15 17.05
N SER A 5 -6.14 -16.37 15.85
CA SER A 5 -6.93 -16.85 14.71
C SER A 5 -7.48 -18.27 14.88
N THR A 6 -6.87 -19.09 15.74
CA THR A 6 -7.43 -20.41 16.09
C THR A 6 -8.64 -20.26 16.99
N TYR A 7 -8.54 -19.41 18.03
CA TYR A 7 -9.64 -19.11 18.94
C TYR A 7 -10.84 -18.53 18.19
N MET A 8 -10.61 -17.56 17.30
CA MET A 8 -11.68 -16.96 16.50
C MET A 8 -12.35 -17.98 15.58
N ARG A 9 -11.57 -18.77 14.82
CA ARG A 9 -12.12 -19.82 13.96
C ARG A 9 -12.88 -20.88 14.75
N GLN A 10 -12.37 -21.27 15.91
CA GLN A 10 -13.06 -22.19 16.81
C GLN A 10 -14.44 -21.64 17.22
N THR A 11 -14.53 -20.36 17.60
CA THR A 11 -15.81 -19.73 17.96
C THR A 11 -16.82 -19.76 16.81
N ALA A 12 -16.39 -19.42 15.59
CA ALA A 12 -17.27 -19.50 14.42
C ALA A 12 -17.75 -20.92 14.13
N ILE A 13 -16.84 -21.91 14.20
CA ILE A 13 -17.17 -23.32 13.96
C ILE A 13 -18.15 -23.83 15.02
N ILE A 14 -17.92 -23.52 16.31
CA ILE A 14 -18.84 -23.90 17.40
C ILE A 14 -20.23 -23.31 17.17
N ALA A 15 -20.32 -22.04 16.81
CA ALA A 15 -21.59 -21.38 16.52
C ALA A 15 -22.33 -22.03 15.33
N LEU A 16 -21.60 -22.34 14.25
CA LEU A 16 -22.17 -23.03 13.09
C LEU A 16 -22.64 -24.45 13.44
N MET A 17 -21.84 -25.22 14.18
CA MET A 17 -22.19 -26.57 14.63
C MET A 17 -23.48 -26.59 15.46
N ALA A 18 -23.65 -25.61 16.36
CA ALA A 18 -24.88 -25.48 17.13
C ALA A 18 -26.10 -25.22 16.24
N HIS A 19 -25.97 -24.35 15.24
CA HIS A 19 -27.08 -24.01 14.33
C HIS A 19 -27.45 -25.11 13.34
N ILE A 20 -26.56 -26.04 13.04
CA ILE A 20 -26.89 -27.26 12.26
C ILE A 20 -27.47 -28.38 13.14
N GLY A 21 -27.62 -28.18 14.45
CA GLY A 21 -28.14 -29.17 15.39
C GLY A 21 -27.13 -30.23 15.82
N SER A 22 -25.82 -29.99 15.63
CA SER A 22 -24.76 -30.89 16.08
C SER A 22 -24.40 -30.63 17.55
N PHE A 23 -23.85 -31.65 18.22
CA PHE A 23 -23.06 -31.41 19.43
C PHE A 23 -21.87 -30.53 19.12
N VAL A 24 -21.43 -29.74 20.10
CA VAL A 24 -20.31 -28.81 19.97
C VAL A 24 -19.12 -29.22 20.86
N PRO A 25 -17.87 -28.92 20.45
CA PRO A 25 -16.68 -29.27 21.21
C PRO A 25 -16.44 -28.30 22.38
N ALA A 26 -17.26 -28.41 23.43
CA ALA A 26 -17.15 -27.64 24.66
C ALA A 26 -17.73 -28.42 25.85
N ASP A 27 -17.25 -28.17 27.07
CA ASP A 27 -17.84 -28.73 28.30
C ASP A 27 -19.27 -28.19 28.52
N TYR A 28 -19.51 -26.94 28.12
CA TYR A 28 -20.81 -26.27 28.11
C TYR A 28 -20.81 -25.17 27.03
N ALA A 29 -21.94 -24.98 26.35
CA ALA A 29 -22.11 -23.89 25.37
C ALA A 29 -23.54 -23.33 25.41
N ASP A 30 -23.65 -22.02 25.60
CA ASP A 30 -24.87 -21.25 25.43
C ASP A 30 -24.68 -20.30 24.25
N ILE A 31 -25.35 -20.59 23.15
CA ILE A 31 -25.12 -19.94 21.85
C ILE A 31 -26.42 -19.28 21.40
N PRO A 32 -26.44 -17.95 21.20
CA PRO A 32 -27.65 -17.25 20.75
C PRO A 32 -27.99 -17.64 19.31
N ILE A 33 -29.23 -17.38 18.89
CA ILE A 33 -29.62 -17.52 17.48
C ILE A 33 -28.92 -16.42 16.68
N LEU A 34 -27.98 -16.81 15.83
CA LEU A 34 -27.28 -15.92 14.92
C LEU A 34 -27.99 -15.87 13.57
N ASP A 35 -28.06 -14.70 12.96
CA ASP A 35 -28.58 -14.56 11.59
C ASP A 35 -27.49 -14.80 10.53
N ARG A 36 -26.26 -14.35 10.81
CA ARG A 36 -25.10 -14.44 9.91
C ARG A 36 -23.80 -14.53 10.71
N ILE A 37 -22.82 -15.25 10.14
CA ILE A 37 -21.43 -15.26 10.60
C ILE A 37 -20.59 -14.56 9.54
N PHE A 38 -20.00 -13.43 9.89
CA PHE A 38 -19.09 -12.68 9.04
C PHE A 38 -17.66 -12.92 9.49
N THR A 39 -16.78 -13.18 8.52
CA THR A 39 -15.37 -13.40 8.80
C THR A 39 -14.52 -12.62 7.83
N ARG A 40 -13.64 -11.79 8.39
CA ARG A 40 -12.45 -11.29 7.73
C ARG A 40 -11.26 -11.90 8.44
N VAL A 41 -10.90 -13.12 8.06
CA VAL A 41 -9.74 -13.84 8.58
C VAL A 41 -8.80 -14.00 7.40
N GLY A 42 -7.61 -13.38 7.48
CA GLY A 42 -6.64 -13.39 6.39
C GLY A 42 -6.40 -14.81 5.87
N ALA A 43 -6.88 -15.08 4.66
CA ALA A 43 -6.47 -16.23 3.88
C ALA A 43 -5.18 -15.87 3.14
N SER A 44 -4.28 -16.84 3.00
CA SER A 44 -3.05 -16.77 2.23
C SER A 44 -3.31 -16.09 0.88
N ASP A 45 -2.47 -15.10 0.55
CA ASP A 45 -2.59 -14.21 -0.60
C ASP A 45 -3.10 -14.90 -1.86
N ASP A 46 -4.27 -14.48 -2.34
CA ASP A 46 -4.67 -14.72 -3.72
C ASP A 46 -4.34 -13.47 -4.52
N LEU A 47 -3.09 -13.42 -5.02
CA LEU A 47 -2.53 -12.30 -5.78
C LEU A 47 -3.18 -12.10 -7.17
N SER A 48 -4.23 -12.85 -7.51
CA SER A 48 -4.65 -13.13 -8.88
C SER A 48 -5.61 -12.11 -9.53
N GLN A 49 -5.98 -11.01 -8.86
CA GLN A 49 -7.06 -10.11 -9.34
C GLN A 49 -6.65 -8.68 -9.72
N GLY A 50 -5.36 -8.31 -9.62
CA GLY A 50 -4.91 -6.95 -9.97
C GLY A 50 -5.47 -5.82 -9.09
N GLN A 51 -6.11 -6.16 -7.97
CA GLN A 51 -6.58 -5.22 -6.95
C GLN A 51 -5.59 -5.17 -5.78
N SER A 52 -5.42 -3.99 -5.17
CA SER A 52 -4.64 -3.85 -3.93
C SER A 52 -5.23 -4.76 -2.84
N THR A 53 -4.38 -5.51 -2.14
CA THR A 53 -4.78 -6.37 -1.02
C THR A 53 -5.55 -5.58 0.05
N PHE A 54 -5.14 -4.33 0.29
CA PHE A 54 -5.84 -3.42 1.19
C PHE A 54 -7.23 -3.03 0.67
N MET A 55 -7.41 -2.85 -0.64
CA MET A 55 -8.72 -2.54 -1.21
C MET A 55 -9.68 -3.72 -1.10
N VAL A 56 -9.19 -4.95 -1.31
CA VAL A 56 -9.97 -6.17 -1.11
C VAL A 56 -10.39 -6.29 0.36
N GLU A 57 -9.44 -6.10 1.29
CA GLU A 57 -9.70 -6.07 2.72
C GLU A 57 -10.79 -5.05 3.10
N MET A 58 -10.69 -3.81 2.61
CA MET A 58 -11.66 -2.76 2.89
C MET A 58 -13.03 -3.03 2.26
N SER A 59 -13.07 -3.68 1.09
CA SER A 59 -14.32 -4.12 0.46
C SER A 59 -15.02 -5.20 1.30
N GLU A 60 -14.25 -6.17 1.82
CA GLU A 60 -14.75 -7.21 2.72
C GLU A 60 -15.32 -6.59 4.00
N VAL A 61 -14.57 -5.69 4.66
CA VAL A 61 -15.06 -4.94 5.82
C VAL A 61 -16.31 -4.13 5.49
N SER A 62 -16.34 -3.43 4.35
CA SER A 62 -17.53 -2.67 3.90
C SER A 62 -18.75 -3.58 3.74
N HIS A 63 -18.57 -4.78 3.20
CA HIS A 63 -19.63 -5.76 3.07
C HIS A 63 -20.16 -6.20 4.45
N ILE A 64 -19.27 -6.48 5.40
CA ILE A 64 -19.64 -6.84 6.77
C ILE A 64 -20.46 -5.71 7.42
N LEU A 65 -19.94 -4.48 7.41
CA LEU A 65 -20.58 -3.35 8.08
C LEU A 65 -21.97 -3.00 7.49
N LYS A 66 -22.17 -3.20 6.18
CA LYS A 66 -23.45 -2.94 5.52
C LYS A 66 -24.53 -4.00 5.79
N ASN A 67 -24.11 -5.23 6.13
CA ASN A 67 -25.00 -6.39 6.13
C ASN A 67 -25.13 -7.09 7.48
N ALA A 68 -24.27 -6.75 8.44
CA ALA A 68 -24.37 -7.24 9.82
C ALA A 68 -25.56 -6.60 10.53
N THR A 69 -26.22 -7.41 11.36
CA THR A 69 -27.28 -6.98 12.27
C THR A 69 -26.84 -7.21 13.71
N ASP A 70 -27.63 -6.76 14.68
CA ASP A 70 -27.41 -7.00 16.11
C ASP A 70 -27.36 -8.50 16.48
N LYS A 71 -27.88 -9.38 15.61
CA LYS A 71 -27.83 -10.85 15.77
C LYS A 71 -26.68 -11.52 15.04
N SER A 72 -25.80 -10.75 14.38
CA SER A 72 -24.67 -11.32 13.66
C SER A 72 -23.50 -11.64 14.60
N LEU A 73 -22.69 -12.62 14.21
CA LEU A 73 -21.36 -12.85 14.76
C LEU A 73 -20.33 -12.33 13.75
N VAL A 74 -19.51 -11.36 14.17
CA VAL A 74 -18.47 -10.77 13.33
C VAL A 74 -17.08 -11.16 13.86
N ILE A 75 -16.20 -11.56 12.96
CA ILE A 75 -14.81 -11.88 13.26
C ILE A 75 -13.91 -11.06 12.34
N LEU A 76 -13.04 -10.26 12.92
CA LEU A 76 -12.10 -9.40 12.22
C LEU A 76 -10.66 -9.74 12.70
N ASP A 77 -9.80 -10.16 11.77
CA ASP A 77 -8.40 -10.50 12.04
C ASP A 77 -7.49 -9.51 11.31
N GLU A 78 -6.73 -8.73 12.08
CA GLU A 78 -5.65 -7.86 11.61
C GLU A 78 -6.06 -6.78 10.57
N ILE A 79 -7.22 -6.15 10.77
CA ILE A 79 -7.68 -5.04 9.93
C ILE A 79 -6.72 -3.84 10.01
N GLY A 80 -6.44 -3.21 8.88
CA GLY A 80 -5.64 -1.99 8.77
C GLY A 80 -4.17 -2.21 8.49
N ARG A 81 -3.69 -3.47 8.43
CA ARG A 81 -2.25 -3.76 8.27
C ARG A 81 -1.67 -3.47 6.89
N GLY A 82 -2.51 -3.42 5.86
CA GLY A 82 -2.09 -3.17 4.48
C GLY A 82 -1.84 -1.70 4.13
N THR A 83 -1.88 -0.78 5.10
CA THR A 83 -1.74 0.67 4.88
C THR A 83 -0.79 1.32 5.92
N SER A 84 -0.67 2.65 5.90
CA SER A 84 0.10 3.40 6.89
C SER A 84 -0.38 3.10 8.32
N THR A 85 0.52 3.11 9.29
CA THR A 85 0.18 2.73 10.68
C THR A 85 -0.96 3.59 11.25
N TYR A 86 -0.89 4.91 11.06
CA TYR A 86 -1.91 5.83 11.57
C TYR A 86 -3.26 5.68 10.83
N ASP A 87 -3.25 5.46 9.52
CA ASP A 87 -4.50 5.19 8.78
C ASP A 87 -5.11 3.87 9.22
N GLY A 88 -4.28 2.84 9.41
CA GLY A 88 -4.69 1.51 9.84
C GLY A 88 -5.32 1.52 11.23
N ILE A 89 -4.68 2.19 12.20
CA ILE A 89 -5.22 2.40 13.55
C ILE A 89 -6.54 3.17 13.49
N SER A 90 -6.58 4.29 12.75
CA SER A 90 -7.77 5.15 12.66
C SER A 90 -8.97 4.42 12.06
N LEU A 91 -8.75 3.63 11.01
CA LEU A 91 -9.79 2.80 10.41
C LEU A 91 -10.24 1.70 11.36
N ALA A 92 -9.30 0.96 11.95
CA ALA A 92 -9.64 -0.11 12.88
C ALA A 92 -10.45 0.42 14.08
N TRP A 93 -10.05 1.55 14.64
CA TRP A 93 -10.76 2.23 15.74
C TRP A 93 -12.19 2.61 15.33
N SER A 94 -12.35 3.36 14.23
CA SER A 94 -13.66 3.79 13.76
C SER A 94 -14.59 2.63 13.37
N ILE A 95 -14.03 1.50 12.90
CA ILE A 95 -14.79 0.27 12.65
C ILE A 95 -15.34 -0.31 13.96
N VAL A 96 -14.53 -0.38 15.02
CA VAL A 96 -14.98 -0.86 16.33
C VAL A 96 -16.07 0.06 16.88
N GLU A 97 -15.88 1.38 16.83
CA GLU A 97 -16.90 2.36 17.24
C GLU A 97 -18.19 2.22 16.45
N TYR A 98 -18.11 2.03 15.13
CA TYR A 98 -19.30 1.85 14.30
C TYR A 98 -20.06 0.58 14.67
N ILE A 99 -19.36 -0.54 14.87
CA ILE A 99 -19.96 -1.80 15.30
C ILE A 99 -20.60 -1.63 16.67
N GLN A 100 -19.88 -1.08 17.66
CA GLN A 100 -20.36 -0.89 19.02
C GLN A 100 -21.56 0.08 19.08
N GLY A 101 -21.49 1.20 18.36
CA GLY A 101 -22.50 2.25 18.45
C GLY A 101 -23.73 2.03 17.58
N LYS A 102 -23.58 1.41 16.40
CA LYS A 102 -24.65 1.26 15.40
C LYS A 102 -25.17 -0.16 15.27
N ILE A 103 -24.29 -1.14 15.07
CA ILE A 103 -24.68 -2.52 14.74
C ILE A 103 -25.02 -3.31 15.99
N LYS A 104 -24.20 -3.18 17.05
CA LYS A 104 -24.33 -3.85 18.34
C LYS A 104 -24.30 -5.38 18.27
N CYS A 105 -23.54 -5.91 17.31
CA CYS A 105 -23.39 -7.34 17.11
C CYS A 105 -22.22 -7.93 17.90
N LYS A 106 -22.24 -9.25 18.13
CA LYS A 106 -21.14 -9.93 18.82
C LYS A 106 -19.91 -9.94 17.92
N THR A 107 -18.80 -9.38 18.40
CA THR A 107 -17.60 -9.19 17.58
C THR A 107 -16.36 -9.71 18.28
N LEU A 108 -15.55 -10.50 17.55
CA LEU A 108 -14.17 -10.81 17.93
C LEU A 108 -13.24 -10.02 17.01
N PHE A 109 -12.43 -9.15 17.60
CA PHE A 109 -11.46 -8.34 16.88
C PHE A 109 -10.05 -8.71 17.34
N ALA A 110 -9.27 -9.37 16.48
CA ALA A 110 -7.85 -9.60 16.73
C ALA A 110 -7.02 -8.51 16.07
N THR A 111 -6.20 -7.83 16.88
CA THR A 111 -5.33 -6.75 16.41
C THR A 111 -3.91 -6.91 16.93
N HIS A 112 -3.02 -6.05 16.42
CA HIS A 112 -1.71 -5.77 16.98
C HIS A 112 -1.50 -4.29 17.28
N TYR A 113 -2.52 -3.47 17.06
CA TYR A 113 -2.55 -2.08 17.51
C TYR A 113 -2.88 -2.10 19.00
N HIS A 114 -1.90 -1.70 19.81
CA HIS A 114 -2.06 -1.61 21.26
C HIS A 114 -2.95 -0.44 21.65
N GLU A 115 -2.98 0.60 20.82
CA GLU A 115 -3.84 1.77 20.94
C GLU A 115 -5.32 1.38 21.03
N LEU A 116 -5.73 0.32 20.31
CA LEU A 116 -7.12 -0.16 20.35
C LEU A 116 -7.51 -0.76 21.72
N THR A 117 -6.56 -1.06 22.60
CA THR A 117 -6.88 -1.56 23.95
C THR A 117 -7.52 -0.48 24.82
N ASP A 118 -7.26 0.80 24.53
CA ASP A 118 -7.84 1.92 25.28
C ASP A 118 -9.37 2.02 25.10
N LEU A 119 -9.93 1.42 24.04
CA LEU A 119 -11.37 1.37 23.77
C LEU A 119 -12.19 0.70 24.89
N GLU A 120 -11.59 -0.19 25.69
CA GLU A 120 -12.26 -0.78 26.86
C GLU A 120 -12.58 0.24 27.95
N ASN A 121 -11.81 1.34 28.03
CA ASN A 121 -12.07 2.43 28.98
C ASN A 121 -13.16 3.38 28.48
N GLU A 122 -13.38 3.45 27.16
CA GLU A 122 -14.36 4.33 26.52
C GLU A 122 -15.74 3.66 26.38
N PHE A 123 -15.78 2.33 26.21
CA PHE A 123 -17.01 1.59 25.95
C PHE A 123 -17.19 0.39 26.89
N ASP A 124 -18.27 0.40 27.69
CA ASP A 124 -18.59 -0.67 28.64
C ASP A 124 -18.69 -2.07 28.01
N ASP A 125 -19.16 -2.15 26.76
CA ASP A 125 -19.36 -3.38 26.01
C ASP A 125 -18.09 -3.90 25.31
N VAL A 126 -17.00 -3.12 25.34
CA VAL A 126 -15.69 -3.53 24.81
C VAL A 126 -14.88 -4.13 25.95
N LYS A 127 -14.22 -5.26 25.67
CA LYS A 127 -13.42 -6.00 26.66
C LYS A 127 -12.14 -6.50 26.02
N ASN A 128 -11.01 -6.26 26.69
CA ASN A 128 -9.73 -6.73 26.19
C ASN A 128 -9.43 -8.15 26.62
N TYR A 129 -8.91 -8.92 25.66
CA TYR A 129 -8.41 -10.26 25.90
C TYR A 129 -7.06 -10.45 25.23
N SER A 130 -6.15 -11.11 25.94
CA SER A 130 -4.83 -11.45 25.43
C SER A 130 -4.56 -12.95 25.56
N ILE A 131 -3.49 -13.42 24.94
CA ILE A 131 -3.03 -14.80 25.10
C ILE A 131 -2.02 -14.82 26.24
N ALA A 132 -2.25 -15.68 27.23
CA ALA A 132 -1.36 -15.85 28.36
C ALA A 132 0.03 -16.31 27.89
N VAL A 133 1.02 -15.59 28.38
CA VAL A 133 2.43 -15.79 28.10
C VAL A 133 3.14 -16.08 29.41
N LYS A 134 4.04 -17.07 29.42
CA LYS A 134 4.93 -17.37 30.54
C LYS A 134 6.36 -17.03 30.13
N GLU A 135 6.99 -16.10 30.83
CA GLU A 135 8.40 -15.75 30.67
C GLU A 135 9.25 -16.62 31.61
N ASP A 136 10.26 -17.30 31.07
CA ASP A 136 11.23 -18.13 31.79
C ASP A 136 12.65 -17.72 31.37
N SER A 137 13.23 -16.79 32.12
CA SER A 137 14.51 -16.14 31.83
C SER A 137 14.59 -15.58 30.41
N ASP A 138 15.15 -16.33 29.46
CA ASP A 138 15.37 -15.96 28.06
C ASP A 138 14.33 -16.55 27.08
N ASN A 139 13.36 -17.29 27.61
CA ASN A 139 12.34 -18.02 26.86
C ASN A 139 10.95 -17.50 27.18
N ILE A 140 10.08 -17.53 26.19
CA ILE A 140 8.69 -17.09 26.27
C ILE A 140 7.82 -18.23 25.74
N ILE A 141 6.93 -18.73 26.59
CA ILE A 141 6.05 -19.84 26.29
C ILE A 141 4.64 -19.30 26.13
N PHE A 142 4.07 -19.45 24.94
CA PHE A 142 2.67 -19.14 24.67
C PHE A 142 1.79 -20.25 25.24
N LEU A 143 1.00 -19.94 26.28
CA LEU A 143 0.16 -20.92 26.98
C LEU A 143 -1.13 -21.26 26.21
N ARG A 144 -1.40 -20.56 25.10
CA ARG A 144 -2.63 -20.71 24.27
C ARG A 144 -3.93 -20.55 25.07
N LYS A 145 -3.86 -19.86 26.21
CA LYS A 145 -4.99 -19.57 27.07
C LYS A 145 -5.38 -18.11 26.89
N ILE A 146 -6.66 -17.85 26.60
CA ILE A 146 -7.18 -16.49 26.55
C ILE A 146 -7.43 -15.99 27.98
N ILE A 147 -6.98 -14.78 28.28
CA ILE A 147 -7.12 -14.14 29.61
C ILE A 147 -7.65 -12.71 29.46
N PRO A 148 -8.49 -12.22 30.40
CA PRO A 148 -9.04 -10.87 30.35
C PRO A 148 -7.98 -9.85 30.74
N GLN A 149 -7.39 -9.20 29.74
CA GLN A 149 -6.46 -8.07 29.87
C GLN A 149 -6.08 -7.53 28.48
N GLY A 150 -5.62 -6.28 28.44
CA GLY A 150 -4.85 -5.74 27.33
C GLY A 150 -3.55 -6.50 27.10
N ALA A 151 -2.98 -6.34 25.91
CA ALA A 151 -1.63 -6.82 25.62
C ALA A 151 -0.63 -5.71 25.97
N ASP A 152 0.27 -5.98 26.91
CA ASP A 152 1.16 -4.92 27.42
C ASP A 152 2.50 -4.84 26.64
N LYS A 153 2.82 -5.86 25.84
CA LYS A 153 4.10 -5.99 25.11
C LYS A 153 3.95 -6.69 23.76
N SER A 154 4.77 -6.25 22.80
CA SER A 154 4.94 -6.91 21.51
C SER A 154 6.09 -7.94 21.56
N TYR A 155 5.79 -9.21 21.29
CA TYR A 155 6.78 -10.29 21.30
C TYR A 155 7.46 -10.53 19.94
N GLY A 156 7.48 -9.53 19.05
CA GLY A 156 7.97 -9.68 17.67
C GLY A 156 9.44 -10.11 17.60
N ILE A 157 10.32 -9.46 18.36
CA ILE A 157 11.75 -9.80 18.44
C ILE A 157 11.96 -11.21 19.00
N TYR A 158 11.12 -11.63 19.95
CA TYR A 158 11.18 -12.99 20.48
C TYR A 158 10.77 -14.05 19.44
N VAL A 159 9.71 -13.78 18.67
CA VAL A 159 9.30 -14.65 17.56
C VAL A 159 10.42 -14.77 16.51
N ALA A 160 11.15 -13.69 16.25
CA ALA A 160 12.33 -13.71 15.38
C ALA A 160 13.46 -14.58 15.95
N LYS A 161 13.70 -14.54 17.27
CA LYS A 161 14.66 -15.43 17.95
C LYS A 161 14.26 -16.91 17.80
N LEU A 162 12.97 -17.23 17.97
CA LEU A 162 12.44 -18.59 17.73
C LEU A 162 12.59 -19.03 16.26
N ALA A 163 12.48 -18.09 15.32
CA ALA A 163 12.73 -18.33 13.90
C ALA A 163 14.23 -18.47 13.55
N LYS A 164 15.12 -18.45 14.56
CA LYS A 164 16.58 -18.58 14.43
C LYS A 164 17.21 -17.48 13.56
N LEU A 165 16.71 -16.25 13.66
CA LEU A 165 17.44 -15.10 13.13
C LEU A 165 18.79 -14.95 13.87
N PRO A 166 19.85 -14.45 13.20
CA PRO A 166 21.15 -14.27 13.83
C PRO A 166 21.07 -13.40 15.09
N ASP A 167 21.80 -13.77 16.14
CA ASP A 167 21.78 -13.05 17.43
C ASP A 167 22.18 -11.58 17.29
N GLU A 168 23.06 -11.25 16.34
CA GLU A 168 23.43 -9.87 16.01
C GLU A 168 22.23 -9.03 15.56
N VAL A 169 21.35 -9.60 14.71
CA VAL A 169 20.11 -8.95 14.25
C VAL A 169 19.12 -8.79 15.38
N ILE A 170 18.99 -9.82 16.23
CA ILE A 170 18.10 -9.80 17.40
C ILE A 170 18.55 -8.72 18.40
N ASN A 171 19.83 -8.67 18.72
CA ASN A 171 20.40 -7.69 19.64
C ASN A 171 20.24 -6.28 19.10
N ARG A 172 20.56 -6.06 17.81
CA ARG A 172 20.38 -4.75 17.18
C ARG A 172 18.91 -4.31 17.16
N SER A 173 17.99 -5.23 16.92
CA SER A 173 16.56 -4.94 16.94
C SER A 173 16.07 -4.54 18.33
N ARG A 174 16.61 -5.13 19.42
CA ARG A 174 16.29 -4.72 20.80
C ARG A 174 16.78 -3.31 21.10
N GLU A 175 17.98 -2.96 20.67
CA GLU A 175 18.52 -1.60 20.82
C GLU A 175 17.60 -0.57 20.14
N ILE A 176 17.25 -0.82 18.86
CA ILE A 176 16.37 0.08 18.09
C ILE A 176 14.99 0.20 18.75
N LEU A 177 14.40 -0.90 19.21
CA LEU A 177 13.10 -0.86 19.89
C LEU A 177 13.16 -0.01 21.16
N ASN A 178 14.20 -0.20 22.00
CA ASN A 178 14.38 0.59 23.21
C ASN A 178 14.52 2.09 22.92
N ASP A 179 15.15 2.47 21.81
CA ASP A 179 15.28 3.86 21.40
C ASP A 179 13.96 4.45 20.89
N LEU A 180 13.19 3.67 20.11
CA LEU A 180 11.85 4.06 19.63
C LEU A 180 10.85 4.22 20.77
N GLU A 181 10.83 3.29 21.74
CA GLU A 181 9.95 3.38 22.91
C GLU A 181 10.24 4.61 23.75
N LYS A 182 11.52 4.96 23.96
CA LYS A 182 11.90 6.19 24.66
C LYS A 182 11.37 7.43 23.97
N ASN A 183 11.40 7.48 22.64
CA ASN A 183 10.93 8.64 21.87
C ASN A 183 9.40 8.74 21.84
N HIS A 184 8.67 7.62 21.74
CA HIS A 184 7.20 7.63 21.73
C HIS A 184 6.54 7.90 23.09
N VAL A 185 7.24 7.66 24.21
CA VAL A 185 6.77 8.10 25.54
C VAL A 185 6.68 9.63 25.62
N TYR A 186 7.52 10.37 24.88
CA TYR A 186 7.42 11.84 24.84
C TYR A 186 6.23 12.33 24.01
N GLU A 187 5.87 11.67 22.90
CA GLU A 187 4.72 12.05 22.06
C GLU A 187 3.36 11.66 22.66
N SER A 188 3.25 10.48 23.26
CA SER A 188 2.00 9.98 23.86
C SER A 188 1.54 10.80 25.08
N VAL A 189 2.47 11.42 25.81
CA VAL A 189 2.16 12.36 26.89
C VAL A 189 1.59 13.68 26.34
N SER A 190 2.07 14.15 25.19
CA SER A 190 1.58 15.39 24.55
C SER A 190 0.18 15.23 23.96
N ILE A 191 -0.14 14.08 23.36
CA ILE A 191 -1.47 13.82 22.77
C ILE A 191 -2.54 13.69 23.86
N ASN A 192 -2.23 13.03 24.98
CA ASN A 192 -3.15 12.87 26.11
C ASN A 192 -3.46 14.20 26.83
N GLN A 193 -2.58 15.20 26.77
CA GLN A 193 -2.82 16.52 27.35
C GLN A 193 -3.78 17.37 26.49
N GLU A 194 -3.71 17.27 25.16
CA GLU A 194 -4.64 18.00 24.29
C GLU A 194 -6.07 17.45 24.34
N ILE A 195 -6.24 16.12 24.46
CA ILE A 195 -7.57 15.50 24.53
C ILE A 195 -8.26 15.79 25.88
N LYS A 196 -7.52 15.78 27.01
CA LYS A 196 -8.08 16.09 28.34
C LYS A 196 -8.46 17.56 28.54
N SER A 197 -7.95 18.47 27.70
CA SER A 197 -8.16 19.92 27.86
C SER A 197 -9.56 20.40 27.43
N LYS A 198 -10.37 19.55 26.77
CA LYS A 198 -11.71 19.95 26.29
C LYS A 198 -12.88 19.62 27.20
N ASP A 199 -12.73 18.77 28.22
CA ASP A 199 -13.89 18.21 28.94
C ASP A 199 -13.99 18.47 30.46
N ASN A 200 -13.19 19.35 31.06
CA ASN A 200 -13.35 19.65 32.50
C ASN A 200 -13.19 21.13 32.87
N ILE A 201 -14.28 21.89 32.77
CA ILE A 201 -14.47 23.12 33.55
C ILE A 201 -15.78 22.99 34.33
N SER A 202 -15.71 22.32 35.48
CA SER A 202 -16.54 22.67 36.64
C SER A 202 -16.10 21.90 37.88
N GLN A 203 -15.84 22.66 38.95
CA GLN A 203 -15.61 22.29 40.36
C GLN A 203 -14.16 22.09 40.80
N ILE A 204 -13.55 23.17 41.30
CA ILE A 204 -12.46 23.09 42.28
C ILE A 204 -12.86 23.96 43.48
N ASN A 205 -13.02 23.31 44.64
CA ASN A 205 -13.08 23.96 45.94
C ASN A 205 -11.64 24.24 46.44
N PHE A 206 -11.48 25.40 47.07
CA PHE A 206 -10.27 25.93 47.66
C PHE A 206 -9.73 25.09 48.82
N VAL A 207 -8.41 24.86 48.85
CA VAL A 207 -7.62 24.78 50.09
C VAL A 207 -6.28 25.49 49.85
N ASP A 208 -6.04 26.54 50.63
CA ASP A 208 -4.79 27.29 50.70
C ASP A 208 -3.66 26.46 51.32
N VAL A 209 -2.69 26.03 50.50
CA VAL A 209 -1.29 25.82 50.91
C VAL A 209 -0.38 26.08 49.70
N ASP A 210 0.67 26.89 49.91
CA ASP A 210 1.89 27.00 49.10
C ASP A 210 1.90 27.84 47.80
N ILE A 211 1.37 29.06 47.84
CA ILE A 211 1.41 30.02 46.71
C ILE A 211 2.86 30.33 46.24
N ASP A 212 3.81 30.47 47.15
CA ASP A 212 5.19 30.88 46.80
C ASP A 212 6.04 29.76 46.20
N ASN A 213 5.85 28.52 46.64
CA ASN A 213 6.53 27.36 46.05
C ASN A 213 5.94 27.04 44.68
N LYS A 214 4.62 27.15 44.55
CA LYS A 214 3.91 26.93 43.29
C LYS A 214 4.21 28.02 42.27
N ALA A 215 4.40 29.28 42.69
CA ALA A 215 4.84 30.36 41.81
C ALA A 215 6.23 30.10 41.21
N LYS A 216 7.18 29.59 42.01
CA LYS A 216 8.51 29.21 41.52
C LYS A 216 8.49 27.99 40.59
N GLU A 217 7.68 26.98 40.90
CA GLU A 217 7.48 25.84 40.00
C GLU A 217 6.88 26.30 38.66
N LEU A 218 5.85 27.16 38.70
CA LEU A 218 5.22 27.72 37.52
C LEU A 218 6.18 28.59 36.69
N GLU A 219 7.10 29.32 37.32
CA GLU A 219 8.10 30.14 36.61
C GLU A 219 9.13 29.26 35.89
N ILE A 220 9.57 28.16 36.52
CA ILE A 220 10.45 27.15 35.89
C ILE A 220 9.73 26.45 34.73
N GLU A 221 8.44 26.15 34.89
CA GLU A 221 7.61 25.51 33.87
C GLU A 221 7.35 26.46 32.69
N LEU A 222 7.09 27.74 32.95
CA LEU A 222 6.95 28.78 31.93
C LEU A 222 8.25 28.97 31.11
N ASP A 223 9.42 28.90 31.73
CA ASP A 223 10.70 29.00 31.03
C ASP A 223 11.01 27.77 30.18
N LYS A 224 10.57 26.58 30.59
CA LYS A 224 10.61 25.38 29.75
C LYS A 224 9.70 25.53 28.54
N ILE A 225 8.45 25.92 28.75
CA ILE A 225 7.46 26.13 27.68
C ILE A 225 7.96 27.17 26.67
N ARG A 226 8.61 28.26 27.13
CA ARG A 226 9.21 29.26 26.24
C ARG A 226 10.35 28.70 25.38
N LYS A 227 11.21 27.84 25.94
CA LYS A 227 12.28 27.18 25.18
C LYS A 227 11.73 26.19 24.16
N ASP A 228 10.72 25.41 24.56
CA ASP A 228 10.07 24.44 23.69
C ASP A 228 9.34 25.14 22.54
N LYS A 229 8.66 26.26 22.81
CA LYS A 229 8.06 27.11 21.78
C LYS A 229 9.08 27.61 20.75
N ILE A 230 10.24 28.10 21.20
CA ILE A 230 11.31 28.56 20.30
C ILE A 230 11.84 27.40 19.44
N ASN A 231 11.92 26.19 20.01
CA ASN A 231 12.37 25.00 19.28
C ASN A 231 11.33 24.55 18.23
N LEU A 232 10.04 24.55 18.60
CA LEU A 232 8.93 24.27 17.70
C LEU A 232 8.85 25.30 16.57
N GLU A 233 9.02 26.59 16.85
CA GLU A 233 9.05 27.64 15.81
C GLU A 233 10.19 27.40 14.81
N LYS A 234 11.37 26.98 15.27
CA LYS A 234 12.49 26.61 14.38
C LYS A 234 12.21 25.36 13.54
N GLN A 235 11.60 24.34 14.13
CA GLN A 235 11.19 23.14 13.39
C GLN A 235 10.14 23.47 12.32
N LEU A 236 9.19 24.34 12.66
CA LEU A 236 8.13 24.78 11.76
C LEU A 236 8.69 25.65 10.62
N GLU A 237 9.70 26.47 10.88
CA GLU A 237 10.47 27.18 9.85
C GLU A 237 11.19 26.20 8.90
N SER A 238 11.80 25.15 9.44
CA SER A 238 12.46 24.09 8.66
C SER A 238 11.48 23.34 7.75
N ILE A 239 10.31 22.96 8.31
CA ILE A 239 9.25 22.27 7.56
C ILE A 239 8.67 23.17 6.46
N LYS A 240 8.48 24.47 6.75
CA LYS A 240 8.05 25.45 5.72
C LYS A 240 9.06 25.55 4.58
N ASN A 241 10.35 25.54 4.88
CA ASN A 241 11.40 25.60 3.86
C ASN A 241 11.45 24.31 3.03
N GLU A 242 11.25 23.13 3.62
CA GLU A 242 11.10 21.88 2.87
C GLU A 242 9.83 21.86 2.02
N TYR A 243 8.72 22.39 2.52
CA TYR A 243 7.47 22.52 1.76
C TYR A 243 7.63 23.46 0.56
N LEU A 244 8.34 24.58 0.71
CA LEU A 244 8.65 25.47 -0.42
C LEU A 244 9.50 24.77 -1.49
N LYS A 245 10.53 24.01 -1.08
CA LYS A 245 11.32 23.18 -2.02
C LYS A 245 10.47 22.15 -2.75
N GLY A 246 9.54 21.50 -2.05
CA GLY A 246 8.59 20.57 -2.66
C GLY A 246 7.71 21.24 -3.72
N LYS A 247 7.31 22.50 -3.50
CA LYS A 247 6.50 23.27 -4.45
C LYS A 247 7.30 23.66 -5.70
N GLU A 248 8.57 24.05 -5.55
CA GLU A 248 9.47 24.32 -6.68
C GLU A 248 9.65 23.09 -7.58
N ILE A 249 9.80 21.90 -6.98
CA ILE A 249 9.93 20.62 -7.72
C ILE A 249 8.64 20.29 -8.49
N VAL A 250 7.47 20.59 -7.94
CA VAL A 250 6.18 20.37 -8.62
C VAL A 250 6.01 21.33 -9.80
N GLU A 251 6.44 22.59 -9.66
CA GLU A 251 6.43 23.55 -10.76
C GLU A 251 7.42 23.14 -11.87
N GLU A 252 8.62 22.69 -11.51
CA GLU A 252 9.64 22.19 -12.45
C GLU A 252 9.17 20.91 -13.18
N TYR A 253 8.50 19.98 -12.47
CA TYR A 253 7.89 18.80 -13.08
C TYR A 253 6.79 19.16 -14.09
N ASN A 254 5.93 20.14 -13.77
CA ASN A 254 4.85 20.56 -14.66
C ASN A 254 5.38 21.28 -15.91
N ASP A 255 6.44 22.09 -15.77
CA ASP A 255 7.11 22.72 -16.91
C ASP A 255 7.75 21.66 -17.81
N LEU A 256 8.50 20.71 -17.23
CA LEU A 256 9.13 19.61 -17.97
C LEU A 256 8.10 18.73 -18.69
N LYS A 257 6.95 18.48 -18.06
CA LYS A 257 5.83 17.74 -18.67
C LYS A 257 5.25 18.49 -19.87
N SER A 258 5.05 19.80 -19.76
CA SER A 258 4.57 20.65 -20.86
C SER A 258 5.55 20.65 -22.04
N GLN A 259 6.85 20.78 -21.76
CA GLN A 259 7.91 20.69 -22.78
C GLN A 259 7.92 19.33 -23.48
N TYR A 260 7.74 18.24 -22.74
CA TYR A 260 7.65 16.89 -23.29
C TYR A 260 6.44 16.70 -24.21
N GLU A 261 5.28 17.21 -23.84
CA GLU A 261 4.05 17.17 -24.66
C GLU A 261 4.21 17.96 -25.97
N LEU A 262 4.83 19.14 -25.90
CA LEU A 262 5.14 19.95 -27.09
C LEU A 262 6.12 19.24 -28.02
N LEU A 263 7.19 18.63 -27.47
CA LEU A 263 8.17 17.89 -28.25
C LEU A 263 7.54 16.70 -28.98
N ASN A 264 6.64 15.97 -28.31
CA ASN A 264 5.90 14.87 -28.91
C ASN A 264 4.96 15.32 -30.03
N LYS A 265 4.33 16.49 -29.89
CA LYS A 265 3.51 17.08 -30.95
C LYS A 265 4.36 17.42 -32.18
N ASN A 266 5.49 18.09 -31.96
CA ASN A 266 6.42 18.46 -33.03
C ASN A 266 6.97 17.21 -33.74
N TYR A 267 7.30 16.17 -32.99
CA TYR A 267 7.73 14.89 -33.57
C TYR A 267 6.67 14.28 -34.49
N LYS A 268 5.39 14.30 -34.08
CA LYS A 268 4.28 13.80 -34.92
C LYS A 268 4.10 14.63 -36.19
N GLU A 269 4.22 15.95 -36.10
CA GLU A 269 4.14 16.85 -37.26
C GLU A 269 5.30 16.62 -38.23
N ILE A 270 6.54 16.53 -37.74
CA ILE A 270 7.73 16.23 -38.54
C ILE A 270 7.59 14.87 -39.22
N LYS A 271 7.06 13.86 -38.52
CA LYS A 271 6.82 12.53 -39.07
C LYS A 271 5.76 12.55 -40.19
N ALA A 272 4.70 13.34 -40.03
CA ALA A 272 3.67 13.52 -41.06
C ALA A 272 4.21 14.26 -42.29
N ASN A 273 4.99 15.33 -42.09
CA ASN A 273 5.61 16.10 -43.16
C ASN A 273 6.62 15.25 -43.94
N ASN A 274 7.45 14.44 -43.27
CA ASN A 274 8.36 13.53 -43.94
C ASN A 274 7.62 12.47 -44.78
N LYS A 275 6.44 12.02 -44.34
CA LYS A 275 5.62 11.11 -45.12
C LYS A 275 5.10 11.78 -46.39
N LEU A 276 4.56 13.00 -46.27
CA LEU A 276 4.11 13.80 -47.42
C LEU A 276 5.25 14.07 -48.40
N LEU A 277 6.43 14.45 -47.89
CA LEU A 277 7.61 14.70 -48.71
C LEU A 277 8.09 13.43 -49.43
N ASN A 278 8.00 12.27 -48.79
CA ASN A 278 8.31 10.99 -49.44
C ASN A 278 7.31 10.65 -50.55
N ASP A 279 6.02 10.90 -50.32
CA ASP A 279 4.97 10.69 -51.32
C ASP A 279 5.12 11.66 -52.52
N GLU A 280 5.50 12.92 -52.28
CA GLU A 280 5.83 13.88 -53.33
C GLU A 280 7.10 13.48 -54.10
N ASN A 281 8.15 13.03 -53.40
CA ASN A 281 9.36 12.55 -54.05
C ASN A 281 9.11 11.27 -54.87
N LEU A 282 8.19 10.41 -54.45
CA LEU A 282 7.74 9.25 -55.23
C LEU A 282 7.05 9.69 -56.52
N LYS A 283 6.11 10.65 -56.44
CA LYS A 283 5.45 11.21 -57.63
C LYS A 283 6.43 11.90 -58.57
N LEU A 284 7.35 12.70 -58.04
CA LEU A 284 8.38 13.35 -58.86
C LEU A 284 9.31 12.33 -59.52
N LYS A 285 9.64 11.22 -58.85
CA LYS A 285 10.38 10.11 -59.46
C LYS A 285 9.57 9.41 -60.56
N GLU A 286 8.27 9.23 -60.37
CA GLU A 286 7.37 8.69 -61.41
C GLU A 286 7.29 9.64 -62.61
N ASP A 287 7.18 10.95 -62.38
CA ASP A 287 7.15 11.97 -63.43
C ASP A 287 8.50 12.05 -64.18
N ILE A 288 9.63 12.00 -63.46
CA ILE A 288 10.98 11.93 -64.06
C ILE A 288 11.16 10.64 -64.86
N ASN A 289 10.72 9.50 -64.34
CA ASN A 289 10.76 8.23 -65.06
C ASN A 289 9.86 8.29 -66.31
N SER A 290 8.67 8.88 -66.23
CA SER A 290 7.82 9.06 -67.41
C SER A 290 8.45 9.97 -68.47
N ALA A 291 9.13 11.04 -68.05
CA ALA A 291 9.87 11.93 -68.93
C ALA A 291 11.14 11.27 -69.50
N GLN A 292 11.81 10.41 -68.73
CA GLN A 292 12.90 9.54 -69.20
C GLN A 292 12.40 8.48 -70.16
N VAL A 293 11.23 7.88 -69.96
CA VAL A 293 10.59 6.93 -70.89
C VAL A 293 10.19 7.61 -72.19
N VAL A 294 9.76 8.88 -72.16
CA VAL A 294 9.54 9.67 -73.40
C VAL A 294 10.88 9.95 -74.10
N LYS A 295 11.91 10.28 -73.34
CA LYS A 295 13.27 10.53 -73.89
C LYS A 295 13.94 9.25 -74.41
N GLU A 296 13.73 8.12 -73.75
CA GLU A 296 14.14 6.78 -74.15
C GLU A 296 13.30 6.32 -75.33
N SER A 297 11.98 6.48 -75.39
CA SER A 297 11.20 6.11 -76.58
C SER A 297 11.67 6.80 -77.88
N ALA A 298 12.25 8.01 -77.76
CA ALA A 298 12.89 8.71 -78.86
C ALA A 298 14.32 8.20 -79.19
N ILE A 299 15.01 7.56 -78.24
CA ILE A 299 16.36 6.99 -78.37
C ILE A 299 16.31 5.48 -78.71
N THR A 300 15.29 4.75 -78.24
CA THR A 300 15.13 3.29 -78.25
C THR A 300 14.47 2.77 -79.54
N GLN A 301 13.94 3.63 -80.41
CA GLN A 301 13.60 3.22 -81.78
C GLN A 301 14.83 2.77 -82.60
N ILE A 302 16.06 2.99 -82.08
CA ILE A 302 17.31 2.74 -82.79
C ILE A 302 18.08 1.52 -82.26
N SER A 303 17.78 0.94 -81.10
CA SER A 303 18.71 -0.05 -80.54
C SER A 303 18.13 -0.97 -79.44
N PHE A 304 18.14 -2.29 -79.73
CA PHE A 304 18.06 -3.44 -78.81
C PHE A 304 16.66 -3.76 -78.24
N GLU A 305 15.91 -4.81 -78.59
CA GLU A 305 16.21 -6.27 -78.55
C GLU A 305 17.16 -6.66 -77.42
N THR A 306 16.69 -7.44 -76.44
CA THR A 306 17.38 -7.98 -75.24
C THR A 306 17.67 -6.92 -74.14
N ILE A 307 17.25 -7.01 -72.87
CA ILE A 307 17.14 -8.14 -71.91
C ILE A 307 16.18 -7.76 -70.75
N GLU A 308 15.20 -8.61 -70.43
CA GLU A 308 14.59 -8.73 -69.10
C GLU A 308 15.18 -9.98 -68.41
N ASN A 309 15.65 -9.83 -67.15
CA ASN A 309 15.63 -10.85 -66.08
C ASN A 309 16.46 -10.40 -64.87
N ASP A 310 15.83 -9.90 -63.80
CA ASP A 310 16.47 -9.80 -62.48
C ASP A 310 16.17 -11.07 -61.65
N SER A 311 17.23 -11.73 -61.17
CA SER A 311 17.18 -13.03 -60.53
C SER A 311 17.25 -12.91 -59.00
N LEU A 312 16.40 -13.65 -58.27
CA LEU A 312 16.35 -13.66 -56.79
C LEU A 312 17.71 -14.01 -56.14
N SER A 313 18.60 -14.67 -56.90
CA SER A 313 19.99 -14.98 -56.52
C SER A 313 20.83 -13.73 -56.27
N ASP A 314 20.63 -12.66 -57.03
CA ASP A 314 21.43 -11.44 -56.93
C ASP A 314 21.08 -10.65 -55.66
N GLU A 315 19.82 -10.71 -55.21
CA GLU A 315 19.39 -10.08 -53.95
C GLU A 315 19.94 -10.80 -52.71
N ILE A 316 20.07 -12.14 -52.76
CA ILE A 316 20.64 -12.92 -51.65
C ILE A 316 22.15 -12.66 -51.54
N ALA A 317 22.86 -12.56 -52.67
CA ALA A 317 24.30 -12.33 -52.69
C ALA A 317 24.70 -10.96 -52.13
N ASN A 318 23.80 -9.97 -52.20
CA ASN A 318 24.08 -8.59 -51.80
C ASN A 318 23.62 -8.24 -50.37
N LEU A 319 23.15 -9.20 -49.57
CA LEU A 319 22.78 -8.95 -48.17
C LEU A 319 24.02 -8.84 -47.28
N ASP A 320 24.26 -7.67 -46.71
CA ASP A 320 25.34 -7.42 -45.75
C ASP A 320 24.92 -7.82 -44.33
N ILE A 321 24.98 -9.12 -44.05
CA ILE A 321 24.55 -9.72 -42.79
C ILE A 321 25.36 -9.22 -41.58
N LEU A 322 26.60 -8.77 -41.80
CA LEU A 322 27.52 -8.43 -40.70
C LEU A 322 27.19 -7.08 -40.04
N ASN A 323 26.52 -6.18 -40.75
CA ASN A 323 26.21 -4.83 -40.27
C ASN A 323 24.72 -4.60 -39.98
N MET A 324 23.91 -5.67 -39.98
CA MET A 324 22.46 -5.57 -39.74
C MET A 324 22.10 -5.78 -38.27
N THR A 325 21.10 -5.05 -37.79
CA THR A 325 20.50 -5.33 -36.48
C THR A 325 19.64 -6.60 -36.56
N PRO A 326 19.36 -7.29 -35.43
CA PRO A 326 18.51 -8.49 -35.44
C PRO A 326 17.11 -8.25 -36.06
N LEU A 327 16.57 -7.03 -35.93
CA LEU A 327 15.28 -6.67 -36.49
C LEU A 327 15.35 -6.48 -38.01
N ASP A 328 16.43 -5.87 -38.52
CA ASP A 328 16.66 -5.70 -39.96
C ASP A 328 16.85 -7.05 -40.65
N ALA A 329 17.58 -7.97 -40.01
CA ALA A 329 17.78 -9.32 -40.51
C ALA A 329 16.45 -10.07 -40.64
N MET A 330 15.57 -9.94 -39.63
CA MET A 330 14.26 -10.59 -39.64
C MET A 330 13.32 -10.00 -40.72
N ASN A 331 13.39 -8.69 -40.95
CA ASN A 331 12.64 -8.02 -42.01
C ASN A 331 13.13 -8.42 -43.41
N ALA A 332 14.44 -8.50 -43.63
CA ALA A 332 15.02 -8.95 -44.90
C ALA A 332 14.63 -10.41 -45.21
N LEU A 333 14.68 -11.27 -44.19
CA LEU A 333 14.27 -12.68 -44.32
C LEU A 333 12.78 -12.82 -44.70
N TYR A 334 11.92 -12.00 -44.09
CA TYR A 334 10.50 -11.96 -44.40
C TYR A 334 10.22 -11.50 -45.84
N MET A 335 10.96 -10.50 -46.34
CA MET A 335 10.81 -10.02 -47.71
C MET A 335 11.27 -11.06 -48.75
N LEU A 336 12.40 -11.72 -48.52
CA LEU A 336 12.87 -12.82 -49.35
C LEU A 336 11.86 -13.97 -49.39
N GLN A 337 11.32 -14.36 -48.23
CA GLN A 337 10.29 -15.41 -48.16
C GLN A 337 9.03 -15.02 -48.94
N LYS A 338 8.61 -13.75 -48.86
CA LYS A 338 7.43 -13.26 -49.58
C LYS A 338 7.63 -13.28 -51.10
N LYS A 339 8.79 -12.84 -51.60
CA LYS A 339 9.11 -12.89 -53.04
C LYS A 339 9.25 -14.32 -53.55
N ALA A 340 9.87 -15.22 -52.77
CA ALA A 340 9.99 -16.62 -53.14
C ALA A 340 8.63 -17.35 -53.21
N LYS A 341 7.63 -16.91 -52.43
CA LYS A 341 6.24 -17.42 -52.51
C LYS A 341 5.39 -16.81 -53.63
N MET A 342 5.85 -15.72 -54.24
CA MET A 342 5.15 -15.04 -55.35
C MET A 342 5.62 -15.51 -56.74
N ARG A 343 6.65 -16.35 -56.80
CA ARG A 343 6.94 -17.25 -57.93
C ARG A 343 6.35 -18.62 -57.63
#